data_AF-A0A7W8NEF1-F1
#
_entry.id   AF-A0A7W8NEF1-F1
#
_cell.length_a   1.000
_cell.length_b   1.000
_cell.length_c   1.000
_cell.angle_alpha   90.00
_cell.angle_beta   90.00
_cell.angle_gamma   90.00
#
_symmetry.space_group_name_H-M   'P 1'
#
loop_
_entity.id
_entity.type
_entity.pdbx_description
1 polymer ?
#
loop_
_entity_poly.entity_id
_entity_poly.type
_entity_poly.pdbx_seq_one_letter_code
_entity_poly.pdbx_strand_id
1 'polypeptide(L)'
;MPLNTSGNRSASSKRRWPQLGAVLAILAALGAIGGVWLAREAGGRGPLYCIEQSGTVWNGVAPLPPGFQPECPQSDSYRAEVRAGDARVEQYRVPGWQPRALLPAIKAGGYGQLSDELIGTGNYSAFLGRAGAPEIQYLATQEGDTTLITLSGRP
;
A
#
# COMPACT_ATOMS: atom_id res chain seq x y z
N MET A 1 -26.48 -53.47 -62.52
CA MET A 1 -26.70 -52.51 -61.42
C MET A 1 -25.40 -52.37 -60.63
N PRO A 2 -24.59 -51.30 -60.82
CA PRO A 2 -23.39 -51.06 -60.03
C PRO A 2 -23.63 -50.01 -58.93
N LEU A 3 -23.08 -50.27 -57.73
CA LEU A 3 -23.04 -49.33 -56.61
C LEU A 3 -21.72 -48.52 -56.62
N ASN A 4 -21.89 -47.22 -56.81
CA ASN A 4 -21.25 -46.08 -56.16
C ASN A 4 -20.05 -46.33 -55.22
N THR A 5 -18.96 -45.56 -55.38
CA THR A 5 -18.45 -44.70 -54.29
C THR A 5 -17.44 -43.66 -54.77
N SER A 6 -17.83 -42.39 -54.62
CA SER A 6 -17.00 -41.19 -54.74
C SER A 6 -16.02 -41.07 -53.55
N GLY A 7 -14.73 -40.98 -53.84
CA GLY A 7 -13.67 -40.72 -52.85
C GLY A 7 -13.29 -39.25 -52.83
N ASN A 8 -13.73 -38.51 -51.81
CA ASN A 8 -13.36 -37.12 -51.55
C ASN A 8 -12.32 -37.09 -50.42
N ARG A 9 -11.07 -36.69 -50.70
CA ARG A 9 -10.01 -36.51 -49.68
C ARG A 9 -9.76 -35.01 -49.47
N SER A 10 -10.31 -34.47 -48.39
CA SER A 10 -9.94 -33.16 -47.85
C SER A 10 -8.88 -33.36 -46.76
N ALA A 11 -7.65 -32.88 -47.01
CA ALA A 11 -6.56 -32.90 -46.05
C ALA A 11 -6.66 -31.66 -45.14
N SER A 12 -6.92 -31.88 -43.85
CA SER A 12 -7.00 -30.82 -42.84
C SER A 12 -5.60 -30.31 -42.45
N SER A 13 -5.37 -29.01 -42.63
CA SER A 13 -4.17 -28.33 -42.17
C SER A 13 -4.18 -28.22 -40.64
N LYS A 14 -3.33 -28.99 -39.95
CA LYS A 14 -3.15 -28.88 -38.50
C LYS A 14 -2.41 -27.58 -38.16
N ARG A 15 -3.16 -26.60 -37.66
CA ARG A 15 -2.75 -25.27 -37.22
C ARG A 15 -1.84 -25.37 -35.98
N ARG A 16 -0.52 -25.33 -36.17
CA ARG A 16 0.53 -25.38 -35.12
C ARG A 16 0.72 -24.04 -34.36
N TRP A 17 -0.37 -23.33 -34.03
CA TRP A 17 -0.31 -21.98 -33.42
C TRP A 17 -0.65 -21.83 -31.92
N PRO A 18 -1.02 -22.87 -31.12
CA PRO A 18 -1.37 -22.61 -29.71
C PRO A 18 -0.15 -22.46 -28.77
N GLN A 19 1.05 -22.89 -29.18
CA GLN A 19 2.21 -22.97 -28.28
C GLN A 19 2.95 -21.64 -28.10
N LEU A 20 2.96 -20.77 -29.12
CA LEU A 20 3.62 -19.45 -29.03
C LEU A 20 2.85 -18.49 -28.11
N GLY A 21 1.51 -18.53 -28.12
CA GLY A 21 0.68 -17.69 -27.27
C GLY A 21 0.82 -18.03 -25.78
N ALA A 22 0.92 -19.32 -25.46
CA ALA A 22 1.08 -19.77 -24.07
C ALA A 22 2.44 -19.35 -23.47
N VAL A 23 3.53 -19.44 -24.25
CA VAL A 23 4.86 -19.02 -23.80
C VAL A 23 4.94 -17.51 -23.57
N LEU A 24 4.36 -16.71 -24.47
CA LEU A 24 4.27 -15.25 -24.31
C LEU A 24 3.46 -14.84 -23.07
N ALA A 25 2.34 -15.51 -22.79
CA ALA A 25 1.54 -15.24 -21.60
C ALA A 25 2.29 -15.56 -20.30
N ILE A 26 3.04 -16.66 -20.26
CA ILE A 26 3.86 -17.04 -19.11
C ILE A 26 5.00 -16.03 -18.89
N LEU A 27 5.69 -15.61 -19.96
CA LEU A 27 6.74 -14.59 -19.85
C LEU A 27 6.21 -13.24 -19.38
N ALA A 28 5.03 -12.83 -19.86
CA ALA A 28 4.37 -11.60 -19.39
C ALA A 28 3.97 -11.69 -17.91
N ALA A 29 3.44 -12.83 -17.47
CA ALA A 29 3.09 -13.06 -16.07
C ALA A 29 4.34 -13.04 -15.16
N LEU A 30 5.42 -13.71 -15.56
CA LEU A 30 6.68 -13.71 -14.81
C LEU A 30 7.31 -12.31 -14.76
N GLY A 31 7.28 -11.57 -15.87
CA GLY A 31 7.74 -10.18 -15.91
C GLY A 31 6.93 -9.25 -15.01
N ALA A 32 5.61 -9.41 -14.98
CA ALA A 32 4.73 -8.64 -14.09
C ALA A 32 5.00 -8.95 -12.61
N ILE A 33 5.18 -10.23 -12.25
CA ILE A 33 5.49 -10.65 -10.88
C ILE A 33 6.86 -10.12 -10.46
N GLY A 34 7.89 -10.26 -11.31
CA GLY A 34 9.24 -9.76 -11.04
C GLY A 34 9.28 -8.24 -10.93
N GLY A 35 8.54 -7.51 -11.78
CA GLY A 35 8.44 -6.06 -11.74
C GLY A 35 7.80 -5.53 -10.46
N VAL A 36 6.72 -6.17 -9.99
CA VAL A 36 6.05 -5.83 -8.73
C VAL A 36 6.97 -6.07 -7.53
N TRP A 37 7.75 -7.14 -7.55
CA TRP A 37 8.71 -7.45 -6.48
C TRP A 37 9.84 -6.43 -6.43
N LEU A 38 10.46 -6.10 -7.57
CA LEU A 38 11.52 -5.08 -7.66
C LEU A 38 11.05 -3.68 -7.25
N ALA A 39 9.80 -3.31 -7.59
CA ALA A 39 9.23 -2.03 -7.19
C ALA A 39 9.06 -1.94 -5.66
N ARG A 40 8.69 -3.04 -4.99
CA ARG A 40 8.60 -3.11 -3.53
C ARG A 40 9.97 -2.99 -2.87
N GLU A 41 10.99 -3.68 -3.39
CA GLU A 41 12.35 -3.60 -2.86
C GLU A 41 12.98 -2.21 -3.04
N ALA A 42 12.72 -1.56 -4.18
CA ALA A 42 13.16 -0.19 -4.44
C ALA A 42 12.50 0.81 -3.49
N GLY A 43 11.20 0.62 -3.17
CA GLY A 43 10.48 1.41 -2.16
C GLY A 43 11.12 1.33 -0.77
N GLY A 44 11.54 0.15 -0.33
CA GLY A 44 12.22 -0.06 0.96
C GLY A 44 13.63 0.55 1.07
N ARG A 45 14.25 0.91 -0.07
CA ARG A 45 15.54 1.62 -0.15
C ARG A 45 15.38 3.13 -0.37
N GLY A 46 14.19 3.60 -0.72
CA GLY A 46 13.90 5.01 -0.95
C GLY A 46 13.77 5.83 0.34
N PRO A 47 13.62 7.16 0.22
CA PRO A 47 13.41 8.04 1.38
C PRO A 47 12.11 7.73 2.15
N LEU A 48 11.14 7.07 1.50
CA LEU A 48 9.85 6.66 2.07
C LEU A 48 9.80 5.18 2.48
N TYR A 49 10.88 4.66 3.04
CA TYR A 49 11.04 3.25 3.43
C TYR A 49 9.95 2.71 4.37
N CYS A 50 9.25 3.59 5.07
CA CYS A 50 8.22 3.28 6.06
C CYS A 50 6.80 3.26 5.47
N ILE A 51 6.61 3.74 4.23
CA ILE A 51 5.31 3.76 3.55
C ILE A 51 5.24 2.57 2.59
N GLU A 52 4.42 1.58 2.92
CA GLU A 52 4.28 0.38 2.10
C GLU A 52 3.47 0.63 0.80
N GLN A 53 2.42 1.44 0.89
CA GLN A 53 1.53 1.75 -0.24
C GLN A 53 1.49 3.25 -0.49
N SER A 54 2.18 3.69 -1.54
CA SER A 54 2.21 5.10 -1.96
C SER A 54 0.82 5.63 -2.27
N GLY A 55 0.54 6.88 -1.87
CA GLY A 55 -0.75 7.54 -2.12
C GLY A 55 -1.90 7.08 -1.21
N THR A 56 -1.59 6.27 -0.19
CA THR A 56 -2.58 5.80 0.79
C THR A 56 -2.12 6.10 2.21
N VAL A 57 -3.05 5.95 3.16
CA VAL A 57 -2.82 6.01 4.60
C VAL A 57 -2.94 4.60 5.16
N TRP A 58 -2.04 4.27 6.08
CA TRP A 58 -1.96 3.04 6.84
C TRP A 58 -2.10 1.78 5.99
N ASN A 59 -1.08 1.49 5.17
CA ASN A 59 -1.04 0.34 4.27
C ASN A 59 -2.29 0.15 3.39
N GLY A 60 -2.79 1.21 2.77
CA GLY A 60 -3.93 1.11 1.85
C GLY A 60 -5.31 1.20 2.50
N VAL A 61 -5.40 1.52 3.79
CA VAL A 61 -6.69 1.68 4.49
C VAL A 61 -7.58 2.72 3.84
N ALA A 62 -7.00 3.83 3.37
CA ALA A 62 -7.72 4.85 2.64
C ALA A 62 -6.78 5.63 1.70
N PRO A 63 -7.30 6.27 0.64
CA PRO A 63 -6.52 7.24 -0.13
C PRO A 63 -5.98 8.36 0.76
N LEU A 64 -4.74 8.79 0.51
CA LEU A 64 -4.15 9.94 1.18
C LEU A 64 -4.88 11.22 0.74
N PRO A 65 -5.43 12.02 1.67
CA PRO A 65 -6.05 13.29 1.30
C PRO A 65 -5.04 14.23 0.62
N PRO A 66 -5.48 15.13 -0.28
CA PRO A 66 -4.58 16.08 -0.92
C PRO A 66 -3.96 17.04 0.11
N GLY A 67 -2.74 17.49 -0.17
CA GLY A 67 -2.01 18.44 0.69
C GLY A 67 -1.14 17.80 1.76
N PHE A 68 -1.18 16.48 1.89
CA PHE A 68 -0.25 15.74 2.74
C PHE A 68 1.04 15.38 1.99
N GLN A 69 2.17 15.56 2.67
CA GLN A 69 3.48 15.12 2.21
C GLN A 69 3.90 13.90 3.03
N PRO A 70 4.00 12.70 2.44
CA PRO A 70 4.52 11.55 3.16
C PRO A 70 6.00 11.76 3.45
N GLU A 71 6.43 11.40 4.66
CA GLU A 71 7.83 11.38 5.07
C GLU A 71 8.10 10.15 5.95
N CYS A 72 9.36 9.89 6.25
CA CYS A 72 9.74 8.84 7.19
C CYS A 72 10.75 9.39 8.21
N PRO A 73 10.78 8.79 9.42
CA PRO A 73 11.75 9.18 10.43
C PRO A 73 13.18 9.11 9.90
N GLN A 74 14.01 10.08 10.28
CA GLN A 74 15.41 10.12 9.87
C GLN A 74 16.32 9.25 10.76
N SER A 75 15.78 8.61 11.81
CA SER A 75 16.56 7.78 12.74
C SER A 75 16.91 6.42 12.13
N ASP A 76 18.20 6.06 12.18
CA ASP A 76 18.71 4.77 11.70
C ASP A 76 18.17 3.59 12.51
N SER A 77 17.91 3.76 13.82
CA SER A 77 17.33 2.69 14.65
C SER A 77 15.90 2.37 14.22
N TYR A 78 15.07 3.40 14.02
CA TYR A 78 13.71 3.25 13.50
C TYR A 78 13.71 2.62 12.12
N ARG A 79 14.66 3.00 11.27
CA ARG A 79 14.83 2.42 9.95
C ARG A 79 15.14 0.93 10.00
N ALA A 80 15.97 0.50 10.95
CA ALA A 80 16.28 -0.91 11.15
C ALA A 80 15.05 -1.70 11.63
N GLU A 81 14.31 -1.20 12.61
CA GLU A 81 13.10 -1.84 13.16
C GLU A 81 12.00 -2.02 12.11
N VAL A 82 11.74 -0.98 11.30
CA VAL A 82 10.76 -1.05 10.22
C VAL A 82 11.17 -2.06 9.15
N ARG A 83 12.47 -2.13 8.81
CA ARG A 83 12.98 -3.11 7.84
C ARG A 83 13.00 -4.53 8.37
N ALA A 84 13.19 -4.71 9.67
CA ALA A 84 13.06 -6.00 10.34
C ALA A 84 11.60 -6.46 10.41
N GLY A 85 10.64 -5.54 10.21
CA GLY A 85 9.22 -5.82 10.38
C GLY A 85 8.84 -5.93 11.85
N ASP A 86 9.58 -5.27 12.74
CA ASP A 86 9.29 -5.23 14.18
C ASP A 86 8.30 -4.11 14.54
N ALA A 87 8.26 -3.07 13.70
CA ALA A 87 7.40 -1.92 13.88
C ALA A 87 6.86 -1.41 12.53
N ARG A 88 5.65 -0.85 12.54
CA ARG A 88 5.10 -0.06 11.44
C ARG A 88 4.98 1.39 11.88
N VAL A 89 5.47 2.29 11.03
CA VAL A 89 5.33 3.73 11.21
C VAL A 89 5.06 4.39 9.87
N GLU A 90 4.15 5.36 9.84
CA GLU A 90 3.92 6.21 8.68
C GLU A 90 3.84 7.66 9.15
N GLN A 91 4.51 8.57 8.44
CA GLN A 91 4.49 10.00 8.78
C GLN A 91 3.95 10.83 7.62
N TYR A 92 3.11 11.80 7.96
CA TYR A 92 2.48 12.70 7.00
C TYR A 92 2.51 14.12 7.54
N ARG A 93 3.06 15.03 6.73
CA ARG A 93 3.11 16.46 7.04
C ARG A 93 2.02 17.21 6.29
N VAL A 94 1.39 18.17 6.95
CA VAL A 94 0.37 19.05 6.36
C VAL A 94 0.53 20.49 6.84
N PRO A 95 0.26 21.51 6.02
CA PRO A 95 0.30 22.91 6.45
C PRO A 95 -0.74 23.23 7.53
N GLY A 96 -0.41 24.15 8.42
CA GLY A 96 -1.24 24.58 9.55
C GLY A 96 -1.35 23.55 10.67
N TRP A 97 -1.99 23.95 11.77
CA TRP A 97 -2.36 23.04 12.86
C TRP A 97 -3.64 22.28 12.50
N GLN A 98 -3.48 21.03 12.05
CA GLN A 98 -4.56 20.16 11.59
C GLN A 98 -4.49 18.76 12.24
N PRO A 99 -4.56 18.68 13.58
CA PRO A 99 -4.25 17.46 14.33
C PRO A 99 -5.17 16.28 14.02
N ARG A 100 -6.36 16.51 13.48
CA ARG A 100 -7.39 15.49 13.24
C ARG A 100 -7.60 15.17 11.76
N ALA A 101 -6.78 15.71 10.86
CA ALA A 101 -7.08 15.72 9.43
C ALA A 101 -7.01 14.34 8.75
N LEU A 102 -6.26 13.37 9.29
CA LEU A 102 -6.25 11.99 8.78
C LEU A 102 -7.30 11.09 9.42
N LEU A 103 -7.91 11.49 10.54
CA LEU A 103 -8.89 10.66 11.24
C LEU A 103 -10.11 10.30 10.38
N PRO A 104 -10.71 11.20 9.57
CA PRO A 104 -11.83 10.84 8.71
C PRO A 104 -11.48 9.75 7.70
N ALA A 105 -10.29 9.81 7.10
CA ALA A 105 -9.83 8.81 6.13
C ALA A 105 -9.62 7.44 6.79
N ILE A 106 -8.95 7.40 7.95
CA ILE A 106 -8.71 6.16 8.69
C ILE A 106 -10.03 5.55 9.19
N LYS A 107 -10.99 6.39 9.64
CA LYS A 107 -12.33 5.96 10.02
C LYS A 107 -13.13 5.40 8.85
N ALA A 108 -13.03 6.01 7.67
CA ALA A 108 -13.66 5.50 6.46
C ALA A 108 -13.12 4.12 6.06
N GLY A 109 -11.84 3.83 6.37
CA GLY A 109 -11.23 2.51 6.22
C GLY A 109 -11.52 1.51 7.35
N GLY A 110 -12.51 1.82 8.21
CA GLY A 110 -13.08 0.88 9.19
C GLY A 110 -12.45 0.90 10.58
N TYR A 111 -11.59 1.88 10.89
CA TYR A 111 -11.04 2.04 12.24
C TYR A 111 -11.94 2.92 13.11
N GLY A 112 -12.30 2.42 14.28
CA GLY A 112 -12.92 3.23 15.33
C GLY A 112 -11.87 4.03 16.08
N GLN A 113 -12.26 5.22 16.55
CA GLN A 113 -11.43 6.01 17.46
C GLN A 113 -11.75 5.64 18.91
N LEU A 114 -10.73 5.22 19.65
CA LEU A 114 -10.82 4.74 21.03
C LEU A 114 -10.47 5.83 22.06
N SER A 115 -9.60 6.78 21.70
CA SER A 115 -9.30 7.97 22.51
C SER A 115 -9.22 9.24 21.67
N ASP A 116 -9.38 10.40 22.31
CA ASP A 116 -9.22 11.74 21.72
C ASP A 116 -8.59 12.66 22.76
N GLU A 117 -7.28 12.88 22.67
CA GLU A 117 -6.54 13.60 23.69
C GLU A 117 -5.78 14.77 23.07
N LEU A 118 -6.12 16.00 23.48
CA LEU A 118 -5.34 17.19 23.20
C LEU A 118 -4.33 17.40 24.34
N ILE A 119 -3.04 17.22 24.06
CA ILE A 119 -1.97 17.26 25.05
C ILE A 119 -1.30 18.62 24.98
N GLY A 120 -1.71 19.53 25.87
CA GLY A 120 -1.19 20.90 25.90
C GLY A 120 -1.43 21.66 24.60
N THR A 121 -0.53 22.59 24.28
CA THR A 121 -0.56 23.32 23.01
C THR A 121 0.31 22.60 21.97
N GLY A 122 -0.29 22.20 20.85
CA GLY A 122 0.43 21.66 19.70
C GLY A 122 0.71 20.16 19.74
N ASN A 123 0.12 19.38 20.64
CA ASN A 123 0.14 17.92 20.55
C ASN A 123 -1.26 17.34 20.68
N TYR A 124 -1.51 16.28 19.91
CA TYR A 124 -2.76 15.54 19.91
C TYR A 124 -2.46 14.06 19.76
N SER A 125 -3.12 13.21 20.56
CA SER A 125 -3.01 11.77 20.46
C SER A 125 -4.39 11.10 20.36
N ALA A 126 -4.43 9.96 19.68
CA ALA A 126 -5.59 9.09 19.65
C ALA A 126 -5.13 7.63 19.50
N PHE A 127 -5.83 6.70 20.13
CA PHE A 127 -5.76 5.29 19.79
C PHE A 127 -6.88 4.95 18.82
N LEU A 128 -6.57 4.24 17.74
CA LEU A 128 -7.52 3.78 16.74
C LEU A 128 -7.49 2.26 16.69
N GLY A 129 -8.63 1.65 16.43
CA GLY A 129 -8.75 0.20 16.55
C GLY A 129 -10.00 -0.36 15.91
N ARG A 130 -9.99 -1.68 15.69
CA ARG A 130 -11.17 -2.45 15.27
C ARG A 130 -11.66 -3.29 16.44
N ALA A 131 -12.97 -3.48 16.53
CA ALA A 131 -13.60 -4.23 17.62
C ALA A 131 -13.17 -3.78 19.04
N GLY A 132 -12.81 -2.50 19.22
CA GLY A 132 -12.41 -1.93 20.51
C GLY A 132 -10.96 -2.19 20.93
N ALA A 133 -10.15 -2.91 20.13
CA ALA A 133 -8.74 -3.16 20.44
C ALA A 133 -7.83 -2.11 19.78
N PRO A 134 -6.88 -1.48 20.51
CA PRO A 134 -5.97 -0.51 19.92
C PRO A 134 -4.99 -1.19 18.96
N GLU A 135 -4.97 -0.69 17.72
CA GLU A 135 -4.10 -1.18 16.64
C GLU A 135 -3.16 -0.08 16.12
N ILE A 136 -3.63 1.16 16.13
CA ILE A 136 -2.90 2.33 15.65
C ILE A 136 -2.80 3.34 16.79
N GLN A 137 -1.58 3.75 17.11
CA GLN A 137 -1.32 4.96 17.86
C GLN A 137 -1.16 6.11 16.86
N TYR A 138 -2.01 7.11 17.01
CA TYR A 138 -2.02 8.34 16.23
C TYR A 138 -1.42 9.45 17.10
N LEU A 139 -0.40 10.13 16.60
CA LEU A 139 0.20 11.30 17.22
C LEU A 139 0.28 12.42 16.19
N ALA A 140 -0.24 13.59 16.52
CA ALA A 140 -0.04 14.80 15.74
C ALA A 140 0.70 15.85 16.59
N THR A 141 1.81 16.35 16.06
CA THR A 141 2.66 17.35 16.69
C THR A 141 2.76 18.58 15.81
N GLN A 142 2.63 19.76 16.41
CA GLN A 142 2.80 21.03 15.72
C GLN A 142 4.30 21.32 15.58
N GLU A 143 4.75 21.50 14.35
CA GLU A 143 6.13 21.83 14.02
C GLU A 143 6.13 23.10 13.17
N GLY A 144 6.45 24.23 13.81
CA GLY A 144 6.36 25.55 13.17
C GLY A 144 4.93 25.85 12.72
N ASP A 145 4.77 26.07 11.41
CA ASP A 145 3.50 26.32 10.73
C ASP A 145 2.88 25.03 10.16
N THR A 146 3.40 23.85 10.50
CA THR A 146 2.90 22.55 10.00
C THR A 146 2.45 21.63 11.13
N THR A 147 1.72 20.58 10.76
CA THR A 147 1.44 19.42 11.61
C THR A 147 2.16 18.21 11.05
N LEU A 148 2.95 17.55 11.89
CA LEU A 148 3.48 16.22 11.62
C LEU A 148 2.57 15.18 12.27
N ILE A 149 1.96 14.32 11.47
CA ILE A 149 1.12 13.21 11.94
C ILE A 149 1.91 11.92 11.80
N THR A 150 2.10 11.22 12.91
CA THR A 150 2.75 9.91 12.99
C THR A 150 1.70 8.86 13.33
N LEU A 151 1.59 7.84 12.50
CA LEU A 151 0.82 6.62 12.76
C LEU A 151 1.81 5.52 13.10
N SER A 152 1.65 4.86 14.24
CA SER A 152 2.47 3.73 14.64
C SER A 152 1.62 2.57 15.13
N GLY A 153 2.15 1.36 15.03
CA GLY A 153 1.39 0.18 15.39
C GLY A 153 2.13 -1.11 15.08
N ARG A 154 1.40 -2.22 15.19
CA ARG A 154 1.95 -3.53 14.82
C ARG A 154 2.10 -3.64 13.29
N PRO A 155 3.11 -4.39 12.80
CA PRO A 155 3.36 -4.65 11.38
C PRO A 155 2.14 -5.16 10.60
#